data_AF-A0A0K0EQ06-F1
#
_entry.id   AF-A0A0K0EQ06-F1
#
_cell.length_a   1.000
_cell.length_b   1.000
_cell.length_c   1.000
_cell.angle_alpha   90.00
_cell.angle_beta   90.00
_cell.angle_gamma   90.00
#
_symmetry.space_group_name_H-M   'P 1'
#
loop_
_entity.id
_entity.type
_entity.pdbx_description
1 polymer ?
#
loop_
_entity_poly.entity_id
_entity_poly.type
_entity_poly.pdbx_seq_one_letter_code
_entity_poly.pdbx_strand_id
1 'polypeptide(L)'
;MWIIIILFITLIILNLLRKKIYGKKIIEKKNEKAVVVTGCDTDIGHELALRYAAQSITVFAACRTREGVEELEREGKQFKGKVHAFLMSVDTMKVIRKIINMSRKY
;
A
#
# COMPACT_ATOMS: atom_id res chain seq x y z
N MET A 1 2.10 11.33 -48.56
CA MET A 1 1.01 11.51 -47.57
C MET A 1 0.75 10.25 -46.75
N TRP A 2 0.50 9.09 -47.37
CA TRP A 2 0.25 7.81 -46.66
C TRP A 2 1.34 7.41 -45.66
N ILE A 3 2.62 7.58 -46.01
CA ILE A 3 3.74 7.26 -45.12
C ILE A 3 3.67 8.05 -43.80
N ILE A 4 3.31 9.34 -43.88
CA ILE A 4 3.19 10.20 -42.69
C ILE A 4 2.02 9.74 -41.82
N ILE A 5 0.90 9.36 -42.44
CA ILE A 5 -0.28 8.84 -41.73
C ILE A 5 0.06 7.52 -41.01
N ILE A 6 0.73 6.60 -41.71
CA ILE A 6 1.16 5.32 -41.13
C ILE A 6 2.07 5.57 -39.93
N LEU A 7 3.08 6.44 -40.06
CA LEU A 7 4.03 6.76 -39.00
C LEU A 7 3.35 7.38 -37.77
N PHE A 8 2.34 8.22 -37.99
CA PHE A 8 1.54 8.81 -36.92
C PHE A 8 0.70 7.76 -36.18
N ILE A 9 0.09 6.82 -36.91
CA ILE A 9 -0.67 5.71 -36.33
C ILE A 9 0.24 4.77 -35.52
N THR A 10 1.44 4.44 -36.00
CA THR A 10 2.40 3.61 -35.25
C THR A 10 2.81 4.28 -33.94
N LEU A 11 3.04 5.60 -33.93
CA LEU A 11 3.36 6.36 -32.72
C LEU A 11 2.22 6.31 -31.69
N ILE A 12 0.97 6.45 -32.13
CA ILE A 12 -0.21 6.34 -31.25
C ILE A 12 -0.30 4.94 -30.65
N ILE A 13 -0.17 3.89 -31.47
CA ILE A 13 -0.22 2.49 -31.03
C ILE A 13 0.90 2.21 -30.02
N LEU A 14 2.13 2.67 -30.29
CA LEU A 14 3.26 2.52 -29.36
C LEU A 14 3.01 3.23 -28.02
N ASN A 15 2.41 4.42 -28.02
CA ASN A 15 2.06 5.13 -26.79
C ASN A 15 0.96 4.42 -25.99
N LEU A 16 -0.06 3.88 -26.66
CA LEU A 16 -1.13 3.10 -26.02
C LEU A 16 -0.57 1.81 -25.40
N LEU A 17 0.31 1.10 -26.12
CA LEU A 17 1.00 -0.10 -25.64
C LEU A 17 1.92 0.21 -24.46
N ARG A 18 2.73 1.29 -24.55
CA ARG A 18 3.55 1.77 -23.42
C ARG A 18 2.68 2.02 -22.19
N LYS A 19 1.61 2.82 -22.32
CA LYS A 19 0.73 3.15 -21.19
C LYS A 19 0.16 1.88 -20.54
N LYS A 20 -0.22 0.88 -21.33
CA LYS A 20 -0.72 -0.41 -20.84
C LYS A 20 0.35 -1.22 -20.11
N ILE A 21 1.56 -1.31 -20.65
CA ILE A 21 2.68 -2.06 -20.06
C ILE A 21 3.20 -1.38 -18.78
N TYR A 22 3.47 -0.07 -18.83
CA TYR A 22 3.99 0.67 -17.68
C TYR A 22 2.94 0.81 -16.56
N GLY A 23 1.67 0.99 -16.91
CA GLY A 23 0.58 1.03 -15.92
C GLY A 23 0.48 -0.27 -15.12
N LYS A 24 0.67 -1.42 -15.76
CA LYS A 24 0.62 -2.73 -15.09
C LYS A 24 1.83 -2.96 -14.16
N LYS A 25 3.04 -2.57 -14.59
CA LYS A 25 4.28 -2.76 -13.82
C LYS A 25 4.30 -1.98 -12.50
N ILE A 26 3.65 -0.80 -12.43
CA ILE A 26 3.51 -0.02 -11.20
C ILE A 26 2.62 -0.73 -10.17
N ILE A 27 1.56 -1.41 -10.63
CA ILE A 27 0.61 -2.10 -9.77
C ILE A 27 1.23 -3.38 -9.18
N GLU A 28 1.95 -4.17 -9.99
CA GLU A 28 2.59 -5.40 -9.50
C GLU A 28 3.67 -5.13 -8.45
N LYS A 29 4.48 -4.07 -8.64
CA LYS A 29 5.52 -3.68 -7.66
C LYS A 29 4.96 -3.24 -6.31
N LYS A 30 3.67 -2.95 -6.21
CA LYS A 30 3.04 -2.54 -4.95
C LYS A 30 2.83 -3.71 -4.00
N ASN A 31 2.60 -4.91 -4.53
CA ASN A 31 2.35 -6.10 -3.74
C ASN A 31 3.59 -6.59 -2.97
N GLU A 32 4.80 -6.20 -3.39
CA GLU A 32 6.06 -6.57 -2.71
C GLU A 32 6.42 -5.63 -1.54
N LYS A 33 5.75 -4.48 -1.42
CA LYS A 33 6.10 -3.46 -0.44
C LYS A 33 5.16 -3.53 0.75
N ALA A 34 5.72 -3.32 1.93
CA ALA A 34 4.96 -3.05 3.13
C ALA A 34 5.11 -1.58 3.52
N VAL A 35 4.07 -1.03 4.15
CA VAL A 35 4.10 0.31 4.72
C VAL A 35 3.93 0.24 6.22
N VAL A 36 4.51 1.22 6.89
CA VAL A 36 4.42 1.40 8.32
C VAL A 36 3.65 2.68 8.56
N VAL A 37 2.57 2.59 9.31
CA VAL A 37 1.78 3.76 9.71
C VAL A 37 1.78 3.82 11.22
N THR A 38 1.99 5.02 11.78
CA THR A 38 1.97 5.25 13.22
C THR A 38 0.90 6.25 13.60
N GLY A 39 0.37 6.14 14.81
CA GLY A 39 -0.75 6.99 15.24
C GLY A 39 -2.04 6.59 14.55
N CYS A 40 -2.30 5.29 14.46
CA CYS A 40 -3.43 4.74 13.71
C CYS A 40 -4.70 4.55 14.54
N ASP A 41 -4.78 5.12 15.74
CA ASP A 41 -5.98 4.99 16.58
C ASP A 41 -7.21 5.63 15.93
N THR A 42 -7.04 6.78 15.27
CA THR A 42 -8.13 7.58 14.73
C THR A 42 -7.70 8.42 13.51
N ASP A 43 -8.69 8.98 12.83
CA ASP A 43 -8.57 9.98 11.76
C ASP A 43 -7.56 9.62 10.65
N ILE A 44 -6.49 10.40 10.54
CA ILE A 44 -5.58 10.38 9.40
C ILE A 44 -4.79 9.08 9.37
N GLY A 45 -4.26 8.63 10.52
CA GLY A 45 -3.45 7.41 10.58
C GLY A 45 -4.28 6.17 10.26
N HIS A 46 -5.52 6.15 10.76
CA HIS A 46 -6.48 5.08 10.51
C HIS A 46 -6.87 5.00 9.03
N GLU A 47 -7.35 6.11 8.47
CA GLU A 47 -7.77 6.19 7.06
C GLU A 47 -6.58 5.93 6.11
N LEU A 48 -5.38 6.40 6.45
CA LEU A 48 -4.18 6.15 5.66
C LEU A 48 -3.83 4.65 5.63
N ALA A 49 -3.93 3.96 6.76
CA ALA A 49 -3.71 2.52 6.84
C ALA A 49 -4.73 1.77 5.96
N LEU A 50 -6.02 2.10 6.06
CA LEU A 50 -7.06 1.49 5.24
C LEU A 50 -6.87 1.76 3.74
N ARG A 51 -6.49 2.99 3.36
CA ARG A 51 -6.20 3.33 1.95
C ARG A 51 -5.06 2.51 1.36
N TYR A 52 -4.01 2.25 2.13
CA TYR A 52 -2.94 1.37 1.67
C TYR A 52 -3.39 -0.09 1.57
N ALA A 53 -4.17 -0.58 2.54
CA ALA A 53 -4.73 -1.93 2.49
C ALA A 53 -5.66 -2.13 1.27
N ALA A 54 -6.51 -1.13 0.96
CA ALA A 54 -7.38 -1.11 -0.23
C ALA A 54 -6.58 -1.21 -1.54
N GLN A 55 -5.34 -0.75 -1.53
CA GLN A 55 -4.40 -0.84 -2.65
C GLN A 55 -3.61 -2.16 -2.67
N SER A 56 -4.04 -3.18 -1.92
CA SER A 56 -3.40 -4.49 -1.77
C SER A 56 -1.99 -4.46 -1.15
N ILE A 57 -1.68 -3.43 -0.37
CA ILE A 57 -0.38 -3.28 0.32
C ILE A 57 -0.50 -3.86 1.73
N THR A 58 0.56 -4.52 2.20
CA THR A 58 0.66 -4.93 3.61
C THR A 58 0.97 -3.72 4.49
N VAL A 59 0.17 -3.51 5.54
CA VAL A 59 0.26 -2.36 6.45
C VAL A 59 0.61 -2.86 7.85
N PHE A 60 1.69 -2.33 8.41
CA PHE A 60 2.02 -2.46 9.83
C PHE A 60 1.61 -1.19 10.55
N ALA A 61 0.54 -1.27 11.34
CA ALA A 61 -0.10 -0.11 11.95
C ALA A 61 0.16 -0.04 13.47
N ALA A 62 0.65 1.09 13.94
CA ALA A 62 0.90 1.32 15.35
C ALA A 62 -0.18 2.18 15.99
N CYS A 63 -0.93 1.60 16.92
CA CYS A 63 -1.99 2.26 17.67
C CYS A 63 -1.59 2.40 19.14
N ARG A 64 -2.08 3.43 19.83
CA ARG A 64 -1.87 3.67 21.27
C ARG A 64 -2.89 2.93 22.14
N THR A 65 -4.05 2.59 21.58
CA THR A 65 -5.18 1.95 22.24
C THR A 65 -5.43 0.57 21.66
N ARG A 66 -6.01 -0.33 22.48
CA ARG A 66 -6.45 -1.65 21.99
C ARG A 66 -7.65 -1.53 21.06
N GLU A 67 -8.54 -0.60 21.36
CA GLU A 67 -9.71 -0.31 20.54
C GLU A 67 -9.32 0.09 19.12
N GLY A 68 -8.33 0.98 18.96
CA GLY A 68 -7.79 1.34 17.64
C GLY A 68 -7.15 0.16 16.89
N VAL A 69 -6.48 -0.76 17.59
CA VAL A 69 -5.95 -2.01 16.97
C VAL A 69 -7.10 -2.87 16.44
N GLU A 70 -8.09 -3.14 17.29
CA GLU A 70 -9.21 -4.03 16.97
C GLU A 70 -10.07 -3.47 15.85
N GLU A 71 -10.38 -2.17 15.91
CA GLU A 71 -11.15 -1.49 14.90
C GLU A 71 -10.45 -1.48 13.54
N LEU A 72 -9.16 -1.11 13.51
CA LEU A 72 -8.38 -1.05 12.28
C LEU A 72 -8.18 -2.43 11.64
N GLU A 73 -7.97 -3.49 12.44
CA GLU A 73 -7.91 -4.86 11.90
C GLU A 73 -9.26 -5.35 11.41
N ARG A 74 -10.35 -5.03 12.14
CA ARG A 74 -11.71 -5.39 11.74
C ARG A 74 -12.06 -4.75 10.39
N GLU A 75 -11.82 -3.46 10.24
CA GLU A 75 -12.06 -2.74 8.99
C GLU A 75 -11.10 -3.19 7.88
N GLY A 76 -9.84 -3.43 8.20
CA GLY A 76 -8.82 -3.86 7.25
C GLY A 76 -9.13 -5.19 6.56
N LYS A 77 -9.86 -6.11 7.22
CA LYS A 77 -10.24 -7.43 6.68
C LYS A 77 -11.02 -7.40 5.37
N GLN A 78 -11.69 -6.29 5.06
CA GLN A 78 -12.43 -6.16 3.80
C GLN A 78 -11.51 -5.98 2.59
N PHE A 79 -10.23 -5.65 2.82
CA PHE A 79 -9.27 -5.39 1.76
C PHE A 79 -8.34 -6.57 1.50
N LYS A 80 -7.81 -6.64 0.28
CA LYS A 80 -6.83 -7.67 -0.10
C LYS A 80 -5.47 -7.46 0.57
N GLY A 81 -5.12 -6.21 0.89
CA GLY A 81 -3.92 -5.89 1.65
C GLY A 81 -4.06 -6.30 3.11
N LYS A 82 -3.01 -6.89 3.69
CA LYS A 82 -3.04 -7.33 5.09
C LYS A 82 -2.78 -6.14 6.01
N VAL A 83 -3.64 -5.95 7.00
CA VAL A 83 -3.41 -4.99 8.09
C VAL A 83 -2.96 -5.76 9.32
N HIS A 84 -1.81 -5.37 9.85
CA HIS A 84 -1.23 -5.88 11.08
C HIS A 84 -1.13 -4.74 12.07
N ALA A 85 -2.16 -4.56 12.89
CA ALA A 85 -2.16 -3.50 13.88
C ALA A 85 -1.58 -4.00 15.21
N PHE A 86 -0.91 -3.11 15.94
CA PHE A 86 -0.31 -3.47 17.21
C PHE A 86 -0.23 -2.28 18.15
N LEU A 87 -0.38 -2.60 19.44
CA LEU A 87 -0.34 -1.64 20.53
C LEU A 87 1.09 -1.14 20.75
N MET A 88 1.27 0.18 20.77
CA MET A 88 2.57 0.82 20.85
C MET A 88 2.47 2.30 21.24
N SER A 89 3.27 2.73 22.23
CA SER A 89 3.59 4.16 22.40
C SER A 89 4.59 4.58 21.31
N VAL A 90 4.39 5.75 20.70
CA VAL A 90 5.20 6.24 19.58
C VAL A 90 6.65 6.50 20.04
N ASP A 91 7.48 5.48 19.97
CA ASP A 91 8.93 5.51 20.09
C ASP A 91 9.46 4.85 18.81
N THR A 92 10.07 5.67 17.95
CA THR A 92 10.50 5.27 16.60
C THR A 92 11.38 4.01 16.61
N MET A 93 12.26 3.86 17.61
CA MET A 93 13.12 2.68 17.70
C MET A 93 12.33 1.42 18.07
N LYS A 94 11.35 1.54 18.96
CA LYS A 94 10.45 0.41 19.30
C LYS A 94 9.58 0.02 18.12
N VAL A 95 9.06 1.01 17.37
CA VAL A 95 8.30 0.81 16.13
C VAL A 95 9.11 -0.03 15.16
N ILE A 96 10.29 0.44 14.77
CA ILE A 96 11.16 -0.22 13.79
C ILE A 96 11.51 -1.64 14.24
N ARG A 97 11.91 -1.81 15.51
CA ARG A 97 12.32 -3.14 16.02
C ARG A 97 11.14 -4.13 16.01
N LYS A 98 9.94 -3.67 16.35
CA LYS A 98 8.73 -4.51 16.29
C LYS A 98 8.40 -4.92 14.85
N ILE A 99 8.51 -3.99 13.91
CA ILE A 99 8.27 -4.27 12.48
C ILE A 99 9.29 -5.25 11.93
N ILE A 100 10.58 -5.10 12.24
CA ILE A 100 11.62 -6.06 11.84
C ILE A 100 11.29 -7.46 12.35
N ASN A 101 10.80 -7.57 13.59
CA ASN A 101 10.43 -8.86 14.16
C ASN A 101 9.16 -9.44 13.51
N MET A 102 8.18 -8.62 13.16
CA MET A 102 6.98 -9.07 12.45
C MET A 102 7.30 -9.44 11.00
N SER A 103 8.12 -8.66 10.31
CA SER A 103 8.50 -8.92 8.91
C SER A 103 9.35 -10.18 8.75
N ARG A 104 9.99 -10.69 9.81
CA ARG A 104 10.67 -12.00 9.78
C ARG A 104 9.72 -13.19 9.90
N LYS A 105 8.48 -12.97 10.35
CA LYS A 105 7.46 -14.03 10.49
C LYS A 105 6.65 -14.25 9.21
N TYR A 106 6.85 -13.42 8.19
CA TYR A 106 6.14 -13.43 6.91
C TYR A 106 7.14 -13.44 5.76
#